data_AF-A0A2E9QC82-F1
#
_entry.id   AF-A0A2E9QC82-F1
#
_cell.length_a   1.000
_cell.length_b   1.000
_cell.length_c   1.000
_cell.angle_alpha   90.00
_cell.angle_beta   90.00
_cell.angle_gamma   90.00
#
_symmetry.space_group_name_H-M   'P 1'
#
loop_
_entity.id
_entity.type
_entity.pdbx_description
1 polymer ?
#
loop_
_entity_poly.entity_id
_entity_poly.type
_entity_poly.pdbx_seq_one_letter_code
_entity_poly.pdbx_strand_id
1 'polypeptide(L)'
;MRSNQKSKLTRLLAAALIGVLFSSSALMAQKRIYRSSQPVGKFIPALIDAMADSGMRFTVEKAYDEKTDGKLGLLLTLKPGGRVVDISFHNENDKTTLVAVRYQDPSDSNRFNQLFLNRLGMSEVGVGKIDDSVPAGWPSPGK
;
A
#
# COMPACT_ATOMS: atom_id res chain seq x y z
N MET A 1 11.30 50.68 -13.82
CA MET A 1 11.80 49.34 -13.41
C MET A 1 10.81 48.63 -12.47
N ARG A 2 9.64 48.17 -12.94
CA ARG A 2 8.59 47.54 -12.09
C ARG A 2 8.03 46.21 -12.66
N SER A 3 8.78 45.50 -13.52
CA SER A 3 8.26 44.31 -14.23
C SER A 3 8.75 42.96 -13.69
N ASN A 4 9.87 42.90 -12.95
CA ASN A 4 10.51 41.61 -12.61
C ASN A 4 10.09 40.96 -11.27
N GLN A 5 9.22 41.59 -10.47
CA GLN A 5 8.88 41.07 -9.13
C GLN A 5 7.67 40.12 -9.14
N LYS A 6 6.73 40.30 -10.08
CA LYS A 6 5.53 39.45 -10.20
C LYS A 6 5.86 38.03 -10.68
N SER A 7 6.81 37.90 -11.61
CA SER A 7 7.25 36.62 -12.19
C SER A 7 7.87 35.65 -11.17
N LYS A 8 8.56 36.16 -10.14
CA LYS A 8 9.17 35.33 -9.10
C LYS A 8 8.14 34.74 -8.14
N LEU A 9 7.09 35.48 -7.79
CA LEU A 9 6.01 34.99 -6.91
C LEU A 9 5.22 33.85 -7.58
N THR A 10 4.92 33.96 -8.88
CA THR A 10 4.16 32.93 -9.61
C THR A 10 4.96 31.63 -9.73
N ARG A 11 6.29 31.72 -9.87
CA ARG A 11 7.18 30.56 -9.93
C ARG A 11 7.35 29.86 -8.57
N LEU A 12 7.34 30.61 -7.47
CA LEU A 12 7.39 30.05 -6.11
C LEU A 12 6.09 29.32 -5.75
N LEU A 13 4.93 29.84 -6.17
CA LEU A 13 3.63 29.19 -5.99
C LEU A 13 3.49 27.90 -6.82
N ALA A 14 4.00 27.89 -8.05
CA ALA A 14 4.00 26.69 -8.89
C ALA A 14 4.91 25.58 -8.36
N ALA A 15 6.09 25.93 -7.82
CA ALA A 15 7.00 24.96 -7.21
C ALA A 15 6.44 24.36 -5.91
N ALA A 16 5.72 25.15 -5.10
CA ALA A 16 5.03 24.65 -3.91
C ALA A 16 3.89 23.69 -4.25
N LEU A 17 3.16 23.92 -5.35
CA LEU A 17 2.07 23.03 -5.79
C LEU A 17 2.59 21.71 -6.38
N ILE A 18 3.74 21.75 -7.08
CA ILE A 18 4.38 20.56 -7.64
C ILE A 18 5.04 19.72 -6.53
N GLY A 19 5.57 20.34 -5.47
CA GLY A 19 6.14 19.64 -4.31
C GLY A 19 5.11 18.81 -3.51
N VAL A 20 3.85 19.26 -3.44
CA VAL A 20 2.77 18.56 -2.71
C VAL A 20 2.27 17.32 -3.47
N LEU A 21 2.42 17.28 -4.79
CA LEU A 21 1.94 16.15 -5.61
C LEU A 21 2.85 14.91 -5.57
N PHE A 22 4.09 15.03 -5.09
CA PHE A 22 5.01 13.88 -4.92
C PHE A 22 5.08 13.36 -3.47
N SER A 23 4.25 13.86 -2.56
CA SER A 23 4.29 13.47 -1.14
C SER A 23 3.35 12.32 -0.76
N SER A 24 2.70 11.63 -1.71
CA SER A 24 1.71 10.60 -1.38
C SER A 24 2.31 9.38 -0.66
N SER A 25 3.61 9.15 -0.80
CA SER A 25 4.37 8.15 -0.03
C SER A 25 4.66 8.58 1.42
N ALA A 26 4.58 9.88 1.74
CA ALA A 26 4.89 10.44 3.06
C ALA A 26 3.74 10.31 4.09
N LEU A 27 2.60 9.72 3.71
CA LEU A 27 1.43 9.59 4.60
C LEU A 27 1.26 8.19 5.19
N MET A 28 2.11 7.23 4.84
CA MET A 28 1.97 5.85 5.30
C MET A 28 2.76 5.65 6.60
N ALA A 29 2.06 5.32 7.69
CA ALA A 29 2.61 5.30 9.05
C ALA A 29 3.17 3.94 9.48
N GLN A 30 2.65 2.84 8.95
CA GLN A 30 3.01 1.50 9.40
C GLN A 30 3.05 0.49 8.25
N LYS A 31 4.02 -0.44 8.30
CA LYS A 31 4.12 -1.60 7.40
C LYS A 31 4.05 -2.90 8.19
N ARG A 32 3.26 -3.87 7.71
CA ARG A 32 3.22 -5.25 8.24
C ARG A 32 3.36 -6.24 7.11
N ILE A 33 4.02 -7.35 7.37
CA ILE A 33 4.25 -8.41 6.40
C ILE A 33 3.66 -9.70 6.94
N TYR A 34 2.85 -10.33 6.11
CA TYR A 34 2.19 -11.60 6.39
C TYR A 34 2.57 -12.64 5.35
N ARG A 35 2.46 -13.92 5.71
CA ARG A 35 2.60 -15.04 4.79
C ARG A 35 1.33 -15.88 4.79
N SER A 36 0.79 -16.09 3.60
CA SER A 36 -0.26 -17.06 3.35
C SER A 36 0.35 -18.36 2.82
N SER A 37 -0.20 -19.49 3.25
CA SER A 37 0.11 -20.82 2.71
C SER A 37 -0.55 -21.09 1.35
N GLN A 38 -1.28 -20.10 0.80
CA GLN A 38 -1.97 -20.20 -0.48
C GLN A 38 -1.20 -19.48 -1.59
N PRO A 39 -1.32 -19.94 -2.85
CA PRO A 39 -0.80 -19.21 -4.00
C PRO A 39 -1.62 -17.93 -4.25
N VAL A 40 -0.99 -16.96 -4.92
CA VAL A 40 -1.53 -15.59 -5.04
C VAL A 40 -2.91 -15.55 -5.72
N GLY A 41 -3.11 -16.39 -6.75
CA GLY A 41 -4.37 -16.47 -7.50
C GLY A 41 -5.55 -17.01 -6.69
N LYS A 42 -5.31 -17.76 -5.60
CA LYS A 42 -6.34 -18.19 -4.64
C LYS A 42 -6.48 -17.20 -3.49
N PHE A 43 -5.37 -16.60 -3.09
CA PHE A 43 -5.32 -15.70 -1.96
C PHE A 43 -6.06 -14.40 -2.19
N ILE A 44 -5.89 -13.75 -3.36
CA ILE A 44 -6.50 -12.45 -3.63
C ILE A 44 -8.04 -12.51 -3.55
N PRO A 45 -8.73 -13.46 -4.20
CA PRO A 45 -10.19 -13.61 -4.03
C PRO A 45 -10.59 -13.82 -2.57
N ALA A 46 -9.91 -14.72 -1.85
CA ALA A 46 -10.20 -15.01 -0.45
C ALA A 46 -10.01 -13.77 0.46
N LEU A 47 -9.04 -12.91 0.16
CA LEU A 47 -8.84 -11.65 0.85
C LEU A 47 -10.03 -10.69 0.64
N ILE A 48 -10.48 -10.53 -0.60
CA ILE A 48 -11.61 -9.65 -0.93
C ILE A 48 -12.89 -10.13 -0.23
N ASP A 49 -13.15 -11.43 -0.28
CA ASP A 49 -14.30 -12.05 0.41
C ASP A 49 -14.20 -11.83 1.93
N ALA A 50 -13.04 -12.10 2.53
CA ALA A 50 -12.84 -11.89 3.97
C ALA A 50 -13.01 -10.41 4.38
N MET A 51 -12.56 -9.47 3.54
CA MET A 51 -12.78 -8.05 3.79
C MET A 51 -14.26 -7.70 3.74
N ALA A 52 -15.01 -8.20 2.74
CA ALA A 52 -16.45 -8.00 2.64
C ALA A 52 -17.20 -8.59 3.86
N ASP A 53 -16.87 -9.84 4.24
CA ASP A 53 -17.47 -10.55 5.37
C ASP A 53 -17.16 -9.90 6.72
N SER A 54 -16.01 -9.24 6.84
CA SER A 54 -15.64 -8.49 8.06
C SER A 54 -16.44 -7.19 8.24
N GLY A 55 -17.27 -6.81 7.26
CA GLY A 55 -18.00 -5.54 7.23
C GLY A 55 -17.11 -4.34 6.88
N MET A 56 -15.86 -4.57 6.47
CA MET A 56 -15.00 -3.49 5.95
C MET A 56 -15.54 -2.99 4.62
N ARG A 57 -15.85 -1.70 4.59
CA ARG A 57 -16.25 -1.00 3.36
C ARG A 57 -15.02 -0.36 2.74
N PHE A 58 -14.77 -0.65 1.47
CA PHE A 58 -13.61 -0.13 0.77
C PHE A 58 -13.92 0.09 -0.72
N THR A 59 -13.08 0.89 -1.36
CA THR A 59 -13.03 1.07 -2.81
C THR A 59 -11.63 0.70 -3.28
N VAL A 60 -11.54 -0.05 -4.38
CA VAL A 60 -10.26 -0.32 -5.05
C VAL A 60 -9.95 0.87 -5.95
N GLU A 61 -8.96 1.67 -5.58
CA GLU A 61 -8.52 2.83 -6.37
C GLU A 61 -7.62 2.41 -7.53
N LYS A 62 -6.76 1.42 -7.29
CA LYS A 62 -5.85 0.87 -8.29
C LYS A 62 -5.57 -0.59 -8.02
N ALA A 63 -5.60 -1.42 -9.07
CA ALA A 63 -4.98 -2.74 -9.06
C ALA A 63 -3.63 -2.62 -9.79
N TYR A 64 -2.55 -3.02 -9.11
CA TYR A 64 -1.22 -3.04 -9.70
C TYR A 64 -1.00 -4.37 -10.39
N ASP A 65 -0.47 -4.34 -11.62
CA ASP A 65 -0.02 -5.52 -12.34
C ASP A 65 1.50 -5.58 -12.35
N GLU A 66 2.05 -6.76 -12.10
CA GLU A 66 3.51 -6.94 -11.98
C GLU A 66 4.27 -6.53 -13.24
N LYS A 67 3.69 -6.76 -14.43
CA LYS A 67 4.34 -6.45 -15.71
C LYS A 67 4.36 -4.96 -16.00
N THR A 68 3.33 -4.22 -15.59
CA THR A 68 3.19 -2.79 -15.90
C THR A 68 3.69 -1.89 -14.78
N ASP A 69 3.47 -2.27 -13.52
CA ASP A 69 3.76 -1.44 -12.35
C ASP A 69 4.98 -1.91 -11.56
N GLY A 70 5.58 -3.06 -11.91
CA GLY A 70 6.71 -3.66 -11.19
C GLY A 70 6.35 -4.22 -9.81
N LYS A 71 5.06 -4.25 -9.46
CA LYS A 71 4.50 -4.91 -8.27
C LYS A 71 3.10 -5.43 -8.55
N LEU A 72 2.72 -6.53 -7.92
CA LEU A 72 1.35 -7.00 -7.86
C LEU A 72 0.70 -6.49 -6.57
N GLY A 73 -0.52 -5.96 -6.62
CA GLY A 73 -1.11 -5.37 -5.42
C GLY A 73 -2.45 -4.66 -5.64
N LEU A 74 -2.98 -4.10 -4.56
CA LEU A 74 -4.19 -3.28 -4.53
C LEU A 74 -3.96 -2.02 -3.71
N LEU A 75 -4.32 -0.87 -4.26
CA LEU A 75 -4.49 0.37 -3.53
C LEU A 75 -5.97 0.53 -3.18
N LEU A 76 -6.26 0.59 -1.88
CA LEU A 76 -7.61 0.64 -1.35
C LEU A 76 -7.86 1.94 -0.59
N THR A 77 -9.08 2.46 -0.70
CA THR A 77 -9.61 3.51 0.17
C THR A 77 -10.67 2.93 1.09
N LEU A 78 -10.46 3.01 2.41
CA LEU A 78 -11.41 2.55 3.42
C LEU A 78 -12.53 3.57 3.68
N LYS A 79 -13.74 3.08 3.98
CA LYS A 79 -14.93 3.88 4.28
C LYS A 79 -15.56 3.45 5.62
N PRO A 80 -16.12 4.40 6.40
CA PRO A 80 -16.02 5.85 6.24
C PRO A 80 -14.61 6.36 6.62
N GLY A 81 -14.20 7.51 6.12
CA GLY A 81 -12.94 8.17 6.51
C GLY A 81 -11.93 8.40 5.38
N GLY A 82 -12.02 7.65 4.28
CA GLY A 82 -11.20 7.91 3.09
C GLY A 82 -9.70 7.62 3.28
N ARG A 83 -9.36 6.77 4.25
CA ARG A 83 -7.97 6.41 4.57
C ARG A 83 -7.46 5.36 3.59
N VAL A 84 -6.20 5.48 3.20
CA VAL A 84 -5.61 4.64 2.16
C VAL A 84 -4.83 3.46 2.77
N VAL A 85 -4.96 2.30 2.14
CA VAL A 85 -4.18 1.08 2.42
C VAL A 85 -3.59 0.56 1.12
N ASP A 86 -2.27 0.37 1.07
CA ASP A 86 -1.56 -0.22 -0.06
C ASP A 86 -1.15 -1.65 0.30
N ILE A 87 -1.70 -2.61 -0.42
CA ILE A 87 -1.45 -4.04 -0.26
C ILE A 87 -0.62 -4.51 -1.44
N SER A 88 0.54 -5.09 -1.18
CA SER A 88 1.41 -5.68 -2.20
C SER A 88 1.51 -7.19 -1.98
N PHE A 89 1.41 -7.95 -3.06
CA PHE A 89 1.49 -9.40 -3.07
C PHE A 89 2.78 -9.84 -3.76
N HIS A 90 3.45 -10.82 -3.17
CA HIS A 90 4.61 -11.47 -3.77
C HIS A 90 4.42 -12.97 -3.72
N ASN A 91 4.52 -13.59 -4.90
CA ASN A 91 4.38 -15.04 -5.05
C ASN A 91 5.71 -15.72 -4.72
N GLU A 92 5.71 -16.57 -3.70
CA GLU A 92 6.86 -17.39 -3.33
C GLU A 92 6.68 -18.80 -3.95
N ASN A 93 7.26 -18.99 -5.15
CA ASN A 93 7.34 -20.27 -5.86
C ASN A 93 5.99 -20.99 -6.07
N ASP A 94 4.92 -20.25 -6.36
CA ASP A 94 3.55 -20.76 -6.58
C ASP A 94 2.95 -21.56 -5.41
N LYS A 95 3.55 -21.45 -4.23
CA LYS A 95 3.14 -22.20 -3.03
C LYS A 95 2.62 -21.28 -1.96
N THR A 96 3.34 -20.20 -1.69
CA THR A 96 3.00 -19.25 -0.63
C THR A 96 2.93 -17.84 -1.18
N THR A 97 2.22 -16.97 -0.47
CA THR A 97 2.09 -15.57 -0.85
C THR A 97 2.56 -14.71 0.32
N LEU A 98 3.58 -13.88 0.09
CA LEU A 98 3.93 -12.78 0.98
C LEU A 98 3.03 -11.59 0.69
N VAL A 99 2.53 -10.99 1.76
CA VAL A 99 1.60 -9.86 1.70
C VAL A 99 2.17 -8.75 2.54
N ALA A 100 2.61 -7.67 1.89
CA ALA A 100 3.04 -6.46 2.56
C ALA A 100 1.89 -5.46 2.56
N VAL A 101 1.53 -4.95 3.73
CA VAL A 101 0.45 -3.98 3.88
C VAL A 101 1.00 -2.70 4.50
N ARG A 102 0.76 -1.59 3.82
CA ARG A 102 1.11 -0.25 4.25
C ARG A 102 -0.16 0.51 4.61
N TYR A 103 -0.19 1.07 5.81
CA TYR A 103 -1.35 1.76 6.36
C TYR A 103 -1.07 3.25 6.51
N GLN A 104 -2.03 4.08 6.12
CA GLN A 104 -2.00 5.51 6.41
C GLN A 104 -2.21 5.77 7.93
N ASP A 105 -3.05 4.96 8.58
CA ASP A 105 -3.44 5.11 9.99
C ASP A 105 -3.15 3.81 10.77
N PRO A 106 -2.42 3.87 11.90
CA PRO A 106 -2.13 2.69 12.73
C PRO A 106 -3.37 1.97 13.29
N SER A 107 -4.52 2.63 13.39
CA SER A 107 -5.77 1.96 13.82
C SER A 107 -6.27 0.93 12.81
N ASP A 108 -6.02 1.16 11.51
CA ASP A 108 -6.37 0.22 10.45
C ASP A 108 -5.48 -1.03 10.50
N SER A 109 -4.21 -0.85 10.86
CA SER A 109 -3.25 -1.94 11.06
C SER A 109 -3.75 -3.01 12.03
N ASN A 110 -4.42 -2.62 13.12
CA ASN A 110 -4.98 -3.60 14.07
C ASN A 110 -6.17 -4.39 13.50
N ARG A 111 -7.05 -3.73 12.73
CA ARG A 111 -8.21 -4.37 12.09
C ARG A 111 -7.76 -5.37 11.03
N PHE A 112 -6.83 -4.98 10.18
CA PHE A 112 -6.25 -5.87 9.19
C PHE A 112 -5.44 -6.99 9.83
N ASN A 113 -4.74 -6.75 10.94
CA ASN A 113 -4.06 -7.82 11.65
C ASN A 113 -5.01 -8.93 12.11
N GLN A 114 -6.18 -8.56 12.65
CA GLN A 114 -7.21 -9.53 13.01
C GLN A 114 -7.77 -10.26 11.78
N LEU A 115 -7.97 -9.55 10.67
CA LEU A 115 -8.39 -10.16 9.41
C LEU A 115 -7.37 -11.22 8.93
N PHE A 116 -6.10 -10.84 8.82
CA PHE A 116 -5.06 -11.69 8.27
C PHE A 116 -4.77 -12.91 9.16
N LEU A 117 -4.66 -12.72 10.47
CA LEU A 117 -4.34 -13.82 11.38
C LEU A 117 -5.56 -14.71 11.65
N ASN A 118 -6.71 -14.12 11.97
CA ASN A 118 -7.84 -14.88 12.51
C ASN A 118 -8.82 -15.37 11.44
N ARG A 119 -8.97 -14.64 10.32
CA ARG A 119 -9.89 -15.05 9.23
C ARG A 119 -9.17 -15.76 8.10
N LEU A 120 -7.99 -15.25 7.72
CA LEU A 120 -7.22 -15.81 6.61
C LEU A 120 -6.16 -16.83 7.05
N GLY A 121 -5.99 -17.06 8.36
CA GLY A 121 -5.08 -18.07 8.89
C GLY A 121 -3.61 -17.84 8.52
N MET A 122 -3.22 -16.58 8.33
CA MET A 122 -1.87 -16.22 7.93
C MET A 122 -0.93 -16.13 9.12
N SER A 123 0.37 -16.13 8.85
CA SER A 123 1.41 -15.87 9.85
C SER A 123 2.00 -14.47 9.66
N GLU A 124 2.20 -13.71 10.74
CA GLU A 124 2.95 -12.44 10.70
C GLU A 124 4.44 -12.74 10.61
N VAL A 125 5.10 -12.20 9.58
CA VAL A 125 6.54 -12.40 9.30
C VAL A 125 7.36 -11.20 9.73
N GLY A 126 6.76 -10.02 9.82
CA GLY A 126 7.44 -8.83 10.33
C GLY A 126 6.54 -7.61 10.50
N VAL A 127 6.93 -6.74 11.43
CA VAL A 127 6.33 -5.42 11.69
C VAL A 127 7.44 -4.39 11.65
N GLY A 128 7.25 -3.31 10.89
CA GLY A 128 8.25 -2.26 10.76
C GLY A 128 7.64 -0.88 10.57
N LYS A 129 8.47 0.15 10.78
CA LYS A 129 8.22 1.48 10.20
C LYS A 129 8.41 1.39 8.69
N ILE A 130 7.84 2.31 7.93
CA ILE A 130 8.06 2.35 6.48
C ILE A 130 9.51 2.76 6.25
N ASP A 131 10.33 1.74 6.12
CA ASP A 131 11.60 1.81 5.45
C ASP A 131 11.33 1.40 4.00
N ASP A 132 11.71 2.27 3.06
CA ASP A 132 11.66 2.00 1.63
C ASP A 132 12.68 0.91 1.22
N SER A 133 13.48 0.42 2.18
CA SER A 133 14.28 -0.78 2.01
C SER A 133 13.42 -1.99 1.62
N VAL A 134 13.76 -2.51 0.45
CA VAL A 134 13.15 -3.67 -0.17
C VAL A 134 13.75 -4.91 0.51
N PRO A 135 12.93 -5.82 1.08
CA PRO A 135 13.46 -7.04 1.72
C PRO A 135 14.32 -7.85 0.74
N ALA A 136 15.33 -8.56 1.26
CA ALA A 136 16.16 -9.43 0.42
C ALA A 136 15.28 -10.42 -0.39
N GLY A 137 15.44 -10.43 -1.71
CA GLY A 137 14.69 -11.28 -2.63
C GLY A 137 13.52 -10.61 -3.36
N TRP A 138 13.14 -9.37 -3.01
CA TRP A 138 12.18 -8.58 -3.78
C TRP A 138 12.86 -7.90 -4.99
N PRO A 139 12.14 -7.67 -6.11
CA PRO A 139 12.69 -6.91 -7.23
C PRO A 139 13.03 -5.49 -6.77
N SER A 140 14.29 -5.10 -6.93
CA SER A 140 14.71 -3.72 -6.70
C SER A 140 13.96 -2.82 -7.69
N PRO A 141 13.36 -1.70 -7.25
CA PRO A 141 13.02 -0.63 -8.17
C PRO A 141 14.29 -0.33 -8.96
N GLY A 142 14.19 -0.36 -10.27
CA GLY A 142 15.32 -0.13 -11.17
C GLY A 142 16.04 1.15 -10.78
N LYS A 143 17.37 1.13 -10.94
CA LYS A 143 18.20 2.32 -10.94
C LYS A 143 17.64 3.40 -11.87
#